data_AF-D4CVU3-F1
#
_entry.id   AF-D4CVU3-F1
#
_cell.length_a   1.000
_cell.length_b   1.000
_cell.length_c   1.000
_cell.angle_alpha   90.00
_cell.angle_beta   90.00
_cell.angle_gamma   90.00
#
_symmetry.space_group_name_H-M   'P 1'
#
loop_
_entity.id
_entity.type
_entity.pdbx_description
1 polymer ?
#
loop_
_entity_poly.entity_id
_entity_poly.type
_entity_poly.pdbx_seq_one_letter_code
_entity_poly.pdbx_strand_id
1 'polypeptide(L)'
;IMICEELKSRKNFVEEDFIELRDSVEGLISVIEKYKDMEKDSDEYITELKEFLEEVNLTLEEKKITDKELKNLNFLRKSYFNSRIDNSIYSYYVYDKNNLEKTHKANDEIEIAKKRFGKILYKITEKVIYHMI
;
A
#
# COMPACT_ATOMS: atom_id res chain seq x y z
N ILE A 1 8.05 14.14 27.47
CA ILE A 1 9.01 13.26 26.75
C ILE A 1 8.91 11.89 27.39
N MET A 2 7.93 11.08 26.97
CA MET A 2 7.73 9.71 27.48
C MET A 2 6.94 8.84 26.47
N ILE A 3 6.81 9.30 25.22
CA ILE A 3 5.95 8.68 24.20
C ILE A 3 6.74 7.63 23.40
N CYS A 4 8.03 7.87 23.09
CA CYS A 4 8.83 6.93 22.30
C CYS A 4 9.18 5.61 23.02
N GLU A 5 9.27 5.58 24.35
CA GLU A 5 9.65 4.35 25.07
C GLU A 5 8.46 3.42 25.33
N GLU A 6 7.25 3.95 25.57
CA GLU A 6 6.03 3.14 25.63
C GLU A 6 5.61 2.61 24.25
N LEU A 7 5.89 3.34 23.16
CA LEU A 7 5.66 2.91 21.77
C LEU A 7 6.60 1.79 21.31
N LYS A 8 7.82 1.70 21.87
CA LYS A 8 8.73 0.57 21.67
C LYS A 8 8.28 -0.70 22.39
N SER A 9 7.29 -0.60 23.29
CA SER A 9 6.72 -1.80 23.90
C SER A 9 5.89 -2.54 22.85
N ARG A 10 6.12 -3.86 22.77
CA ARG A 10 5.65 -4.81 21.73
C ARG A 10 4.12 -4.96 21.60
N LYS A 11 3.33 -4.02 22.15
CA LYS A 11 1.87 -4.13 22.33
C LYS A 11 1.04 -3.64 21.14
N ASN A 12 1.61 -2.83 20.24
CA ASN A 12 0.88 -2.23 19.11
C ASN A 12 1.21 -2.87 17.73
N PHE A 13 2.22 -3.73 17.66
CA PHE A 13 2.47 -4.53 16.47
C PHE A 13 1.45 -5.67 16.43
N VAL A 14 0.55 -5.63 15.45
CA VAL A 14 -0.43 -6.69 15.19
C VAL A 14 0.06 -7.45 13.97
N GLU A 15 0.76 -8.56 14.20
CA GLU A 15 1.36 -9.40 13.15
C GLU A 15 0.33 -9.75 12.06
N GLU A 16 -0.89 -10.09 12.46
CA GLU A 16 -2.01 -10.37 11.54
C GLU A 16 -2.35 -9.19 10.62
N ASP A 17 -2.34 -7.96 11.13
CA ASP A 17 -2.64 -6.78 10.31
C ASP A 17 -1.53 -6.54 9.27
N PHE A 18 -0.26 -6.75 9.64
CA PHE A 18 0.86 -6.62 8.71
C PHE A 18 0.91 -7.77 7.69
N ILE A 19 0.48 -8.97 8.05
CA ILE A 19 0.26 -10.08 7.10
C ILE A 19 -0.84 -9.71 6.10
N GLU A 20 -1.98 -9.19 6.57
CA GLU A 20 -3.05 -8.69 5.69
C GLU A 20 -2.53 -7.59 4.74
N LEU A 21 -1.68 -6.69 5.24
CA LEU A 21 -1.06 -5.63 4.46
C LEU A 21 -0.16 -6.20 3.35
N ARG A 22 0.77 -7.10 3.71
CA ARG A 22 1.66 -7.79 2.77
C ARG A 22 0.86 -8.45 1.64
N ASP A 23 -0.11 -9.29 2.01
CA ASP A 23 -0.92 -10.05 1.06
C ASP A 23 -1.72 -9.11 0.13
N SER A 24 -2.15 -7.95 0.64
CA SER A 24 -2.87 -6.95 -0.17
C SER A 24 -1.97 -6.21 -1.15
N VAL A 25 -0.71 -5.94 -0.78
CA VAL A 25 0.29 -5.32 -1.66
C VAL A 25 0.69 -6.29 -2.77
N GLU A 26 0.95 -7.57 -2.42
CA GLU A 26 1.23 -8.62 -3.39
C GLU A 26 0.09 -8.78 -4.40
N GLY A 27 -1.16 -8.76 -3.93
CA GLY A 27 -2.34 -8.81 -4.78
C GLY A 27 -2.45 -7.62 -5.74
N LEU A 28 -2.14 -6.41 -5.26
CA LEU A 28 -2.15 -5.21 -6.10
C LEU A 28 -1.04 -5.25 -7.17
N ILE A 29 0.20 -5.61 -6.77
CA ILE A 29 1.31 -5.78 -7.71
C ILE A 29 0.94 -6.79 -8.79
N SER A 30 0.40 -7.95 -8.42
CA SER A 30 0.04 -9.00 -9.36
C SER A 30 -0.99 -8.53 -10.41
N VAL A 31 -2.01 -7.77 -9.99
CA VAL A 31 -3.03 -7.24 -10.89
C VAL A 31 -2.43 -6.17 -11.82
N ILE A 32 -1.57 -5.29 -11.32
CA ILE A 32 -0.90 -4.27 -12.14
C ILE A 32 0.04 -4.94 -13.15
N GLU A 33 0.87 -5.90 -12.72
CA GLU A 33 1.78 -6.64 -13.61
C GLU A 33 1.04 -7.38 -14.72
N LYS A 34 -0.15 -7.93 -14.44
CA LYS A 34 -1.01 -8.59 -15.42
C LYS A 34 -1.43 -7.65 -16.58
N TYR A 35 -1.55 -6.36 -16.31
CA TYR A 35 -2.02 -5.35 -17.27
C TYR A 35 -0.98 -4.29 -17.62
N LYS A 36 0.28 -4.46 -17.21
CA LYS A 36 1.32 -3.44 -17.29
C LYS A 36 1.56 -2.87 -18.70
N ASP A 37 1.36 -3.68 -19.74
CA ASP A 37 1.57 -3.27 -21.14
C ASP A 37 0.48 -2.31 -21.65
N MET A 38 -0.56 -2.06 -20.85
CA MET A 38 -1.68 -1.16 -21.17
C MET A 38 -1.51 0.26 -20.60
N GLU A 39 -0.49 0.54 -19.78
CA GLU A 39 -0.19 1.87 -19.24
C GLU A 39 1.31 2.15 -19.27
N LYS A 40 1.68 3.37 -19.67
CA LYS A 40 3.05 3.72 -20.07
C LYS A 40 4.05 3.72 -18.90
N ASP A 41 3.59 3.79 -17.66
CA ASP A 41 4.47 3.99 -16.50
C ASP A 41 4.21 2.97 -15.37
N SER A 42 3.63 1.82 -15.72
CA SER A 42 3.33 0.74 -14.76
C SER A 42 4.57 0.25 -13.99
N ASP A 43 5.75 0.28 -14.61
CA ASP A 43 7.00 -0.17 -14.01
C ASP A 43 7.42 0.69 -12.80
N GLU A 44 7.14 2.00 -12.81
CA GLU A 44 7.42 2.91 -11.69
C GLU A 44 6.55 2.53 -10.47
N TYR A 45 5.23 2.40 -10.68
CA TYR A 45 4.30 1.97 -9.63
C TYR A 45 4.62 0.58 -9.07
N ILE A 46 4.97 -0.38 -9.94
CA ILE A 46 5.36 -1.72 -9.50
C ILE A 46 6.62 -1.67 -8.64
N THR A 47 7.59 -0.83 -9.01
CA THR A 47 8.85 -0.67 -8.26
C THR A 47 8.59 -0.12 -6.87
N GLU A 48 7.84 0.98 -6.76
CA GLU A 48 7.49 1.58 -5.48
C GLU A 48 6.68 0.63 -4.58
N LEU A 49 5.74 -0.13 -5.14
CA LEU A 49 4.99 -1.15 -4.39
C LEU A 49 5.88 -2.30 -3.90
N LYS A 50 6.90 -2.70 -4.68
CA LYS A 50 7.87 -3.73 -4.27
C LYS A 50 8.79 -3.25 -3.15
N GLU A 51 9.27 -2.02 -3.23
CA GLU A 51 10.05 -1.39 -2.14
C GLU A 51 9.22 -1.34 -0.86
N PHE A 52 7.95 -0.94 -0.95
CA PHE A 52 7.05 -0.96 0.20
C PHE A 52 6.81 -2.38 0.75
N LEU A 53 6.64 -3.37 -0.12
CA LEU A 53 6.48 -4.77 0.29
C LEU A 53 7.72 -5.28 1.05
N GLU A 54 8.92 -4.90 0.62
CA GLU A 54 10.16 -5.21 1.32
C GLU A 54 10.17 -4.62 2.74
N GLU A 55 9.77 -3.36 2.89
CA GLU A 55 9.65 -2.74 4.22
C GLU A 55 8.62 -3.45 5.11
N VAL A 56 7.46 -3.83 4.58
CA VAL A 56 6.45 -4.60 5.32
C VAL A 56 6.99 -5.95 5.78
N ASN A 57 7.75 -6.64 4.92
CA ASN A 57 8.38 -7.91 5.25
C ASN A 57 9.45 -7.76 6.34
N LEU A 58 10.25 -6.70 6.29
CA LEU A 58 11.20 -6.38 7.36
C LEU A 58 10.49 -6.13 8.70
N THR A 59 9.39 -5.35 8.71
CA THR A 59 8.60 -5.12 9.93
C THR A 59 8.05 -6.44 10.51
N LEU A 60 7.60 -7.36 9.64
CA LEU A 60 7.13 -8.69 10.05
C LEU A 60 8.26 -9.55 10.65
N GLU A 61 9.45 -9.52 10.06
CA GLU A 61 10.61 -10.27 10.53
C GLU A 61 11.11 -9.73 11.88
N GLU A 62 11.24 -8.41 12.01
CA GLU A 62 11.72 -7.78 13.23
C GLU A 62 10.67 -7.78 14.36
N LYS A 63 9.40 -8.05 14.02
CA LYS A 63 8.23 -7.99 14.92
C LYS A 63 8.15 -6.67 15.68
N LYS A 64 8.60 -5.59 15.06
CA LYS A 64 8.69 -4.24 15.63
C LYS A 64 8.53 -3.22 14.51
N ILE A 65 7.92 -2.08 14.84
CA ILE A 65 7.81 -0.94 13.91
C ILE A 65 8.85 0.09 14.35
N THR A 66 9.72 0.48 13.42
CA THR A 66 10.70 1.54 13.58
C THR A 66 10.09 2.91 13.24
N ASP A 67 10.71 3.99 13.73
CA ASP A 67 10.29 5.35 13.37
C ASP A 67 10.36 5.62 11.85
N LYS A 68 11.22 4.90 11.13
CA LYS A 68 11.34 4.99 9.67
C LYS A 68 10.12 4.36 9.00
N GLU A 69 9.81 3.11 9.32
CA GLU A 69 8.64 2.39 8.76
C GLU A 69 7.33 3.12 9.11
N LEU A 70 7.25 3.68 10.32
CA LEU A 70 6.13 4.51 10.74
C LEU A 70 5.95 5.76 9.87
N LYS A 71 7.04 6.45 9.54
CA LYS A 71 7.00 7.60 8.61
C LYS A 71 6.60 7.16 7.22
N ASN A 72 7.06 6.00 6.77
CA ASN A 72 6.75 5.47 5.45
C ASN A 72 5.28 5.07 5.32
N LEU A 73 4.70 4.37 6.31
CA LEU A 73 3.26 4.07 6.37
C LEU A 73 2.41 5.35 6.32
N ASN A 74 2.81 6.38 7.06
CA ASN A 74 2.13 7.68 7.06
C ASN A 74 2.29 8.44 5.73
N PHE A 75 3.48 8.40 5.13
CA PHE A 75 3.75 8.97 3.82
C PHE A 75 2.88 8.30 2.76
N LEU A 76 2.83 6.97 2.73
CA LEU A 76 2.03 6.20 1.78
C LEU A 76 0.54 6.48 1.92
N ARG A 77 0.01 6.57 3.14
CA ARG A 77 -1.37 7.02 3.34
C ARG A 77 -1.63 8.40 2.72
N LYS A 78 -0.70 9.35 2.88
CA LYS A 78 -0.86 10.75 2.44
C LYS A 78 -0.50 11.00 0.99
N SER A 79 0.35 10.17 0.40
CA SER A 79 0.91 10.33 -0.94
C SER A 79 0.26 9.33 -1.90
N TYR A 80 0.30 8.05 -1.55
CA TYR A 80 -0.13 6.95 -2.41
C TYR A 80 -1.65 6.90 -2.61
N PHE A 81 -2.45 7.18 -1.58
CA PHE A 81 -3.92 7.17 -1.65
C PHE A 81 -4.58 8.54 -1.69
N ASN A 82 -3.81 9.60 -1.87
CA ASN A 82 -4.38 10.93 -1.96
C ASN A 82 -4.80 11.21 -3.40
N SER A 83 -6.10 11.13 -3.65
CA SER A 83 -6.73 11.43 -4.94
C SER A 83 -6.47 12.84 -5.47
N ARG A 84 -5.90 13.74 -4.65
CA ARG A 84 -5.52 15.11 -5.03
C ARG A 84 -4.08 15.21 -5.53
N ILE A 85 -3.31 14.11 -5.53
CA ILE A 85 -1.94 14.06 -6.04
C ILE A 85 -1.99 13.37 -7.41
N ASP A 86 -1.51 14.09 -8.43
CA ASP A 86 -1.29 13.54 -9.77
C ASP A 86 -0.28 12.39 -9.67
N ASN A 87 -0.54 11.28 -10.39
CA ASN A 87 0.22 10.03 -10.34
C ASN A 87 0.16 9.26 -9.00
N SER A 88 -0.91 9.41 -8.22
CA SER A 88 -1.17 8.50 -7.10
C SER A 88 -1.70 7.15 -7.60
N ILE A 89 -1.49 6.05 -6.85
CA ILE A 89 -2.08 4.75 -7.20
C ILE A 89 -3.62 4.83 -7.26
N TYR A 90 -4.22 5.77 -6.52
CA TYR A 90 -5.64 6.07 -6.60
C TYR A 90 -6.08 6.46 -8.02
N SER A 91 -5.22 7.14 -8.78
CA SER A 91 -5.48 7.58 -10.14
C SER A 91 -4.96 6.62 -11.22
N TYR A 92 -4.25 5.55 -10.84
CA TYR A 92 -3.74 4.52 -11.75
C TYR A 92 -4.89 3.88 -12.55
N TYR A 93 -4.74 3.86 -13.88
CA TYR A 93 -5.76 3.42 -14.83
C TYR A 93 -5.10 2.99 -16.15
N VAL A 94 -5.45 1.79 -16.60
CA VAL A 94 -4.89 1.19 -17.81
C VAL A 94 -5.81 1.37 -19.02
N TYR A 95 -5.26 1.50 -20.22
CA TYR A 95 -6.06 1.72 -21.42
C TYR A 95 -5.57 0.95 -22.65
N ASP A 96 -6.40 0.05 -23.18
CA ASP A 96 -6.18 -0.61 -24.46
C ASP A 96 -7.04 0.05 -25.54
N LYS A 97 -6.39 0.88 -26.38
CA LYS A 97 -7.05 1.64 -27.46
C LYS A 97 -7.81 0.78 -28.46
N ASN A 98 -7.48 -0.51 -28.55
CA ASN A 98 -8.08 -1.44 -29.50
C ASN A 98 -9.17 -2.32 -28.86
N ASN A 99 -9.28 -2.32 -27.52
CA ASN A 99 -10.20 -3.19 -26.81
C ASN A 99 -10.75 -2.55 -25.53
N LEU A 100 -11.92 -1.90 -25.66
CA LEU A 100 -12.59 -1.21 -24.55
C LEU A 100 -13.15 -2.19 -23.49
N GLU A 101 -13.60 -3.38 -23.90
CA GLU A 101 -14.09 -4.40 -22.96
C GLU A 101 -12.95 -4.89 -22.04
N LYS A 102 -11.79 -5.17 -22.62
CA LYS A 102 -10.57 -5.52 -21.87
C LYS A 102 -10.15 -4.39 -20.95
N THR A 103 -10.25 -3.13 -21.41
CA THR A 103 -9.98 -1.94 -20.61
C THR A 103 -10.87 -1.88 -19.37
N HIS A 104 -12.20 -2.00 -19.53
CA HIS A 104 -13.11 -1.97 -18.38
C HIS A 104 -12.82 -3.11 -17.39
N LYS A 105 -12.65 -4.33 -17.89
CA LYS A 105 -12.34 -5.49 -17.04
C LYS A 105 -11.05 -5.30 -16.25
N ALA A 106 -9.99 -4.81 -16.90
CA ALA A 106 -8.72 -4.57 -16.25
C ALA A 106 -8.85 -3.54 -15.12
N ASN A 107 -9.53 -2.43 -15.39
CA ASN A 107 -9.72 -1.38 -14.40
C ASN A 107 -10.67 -1.78 -13.26
N ASP A 108 -11.66 -2.64 -13.50
CA ASP A 108 -12.49 -3.22 -12.44
C ASP A 108 -11.64 -4.07 -11.48
N GLU A 109 -10.76 -4.94 -12.02
CA GLU A 109 -9.84 -5.76 -11.22
C GLU A 109 -8.85 -4.90 -10.41
N ILE A 110 -8.25 -3.89 -11.06
CA ILE A 110 -7.34 -2.92 -10.43
C ILE A 110 -8.04 -2.15 -9.30
N GLU A 111 -9.25 -1.66 -9.55
CA GLU A 111 -10.02 -0.87 -8.58
C GLU A 111 -10.40 -1.69 -7.34
N ILE A 112 -10.74 -2.97 -7.53
CA ILE A 112 -10.98 -3.91 -6.41
C ILE A 112 -9.70 -4.09 -5.58
N ALA A 113 -8.55 -4.32 -6.24
CA ALA A 113 -7.27 -4.48 -5.56
C ALA A 113 -6.86 -3.22 -4.78
N LYS A 114 -6.98 -2.04 -5.41
CA LYS A 114 -6.74 -0.73 -4.77
C LYS A 114 -7.62 -0.52 -3.54
N LYS A 115 -8.92 -0.81 -3.64
CA LYS A 115 -9.86 -0.68 -2.51
C LYS A 115 -9.49 -1.58 -1.35
N ARG A 116 -9.09 -2.83 -1.63
CA ARG A 116 -8.63 -3.78 -0.59
C ARG A 116 -7.37 -3.27 0.10
N PHE A 117 -6.35 -2.91 -0.68
CA PHE A 117 -5.09 -2.38 -0.16
C PHE A 117 -5.32 -1.11 0.68
N GLY A 118 -6.07 -0.14 0.15
CA GLY A 118 -6.35 1.13 0.83
C GLY A 118 -7.10 0.95 2.15
N LYS A 119 -8.05 0.01 2.23
CA LYS A 119 -8.78 -0.29 3.47
C LYS A 119 -7.85 -0.84 4.56
N ILE A 120 -6.92 -1.72 4.21
CA ILE A 120 -5.99 -2.33 5.15
C ILE A 120 -4.94 -1.31 5.61
N LEU A 121 -4.40 -0.53 4.67
CA LEU A 121 -3.48 0.57 5.00
C LEU A 121 -4.15 1.60 5.92
N TYR A 122 -5.42 1.94 5.69
CA TYR A 122 -6.18 2.84 6.56
C TYR A 122 -6.34 2.27 7.97
N LYS A 123 -6.74 1.00 8.09
CA LYS A 123 -6.88 0.27 9.37
C LYS A 123 -5.59 0.32 10.19
N ILE A 124 -4.45 0.04 9.55
CA ILE A 124 -3.14 0.02 10.23
C ILE A 124 -2.71 1.43 10.61
N THR A 125 -2.80 2.39 9.69
CA THR A 125 -2.37 3.77 9.94
C THR A 125 -3.23 4.46 10.98
N GLU A 126 -4.55 4.19 11.05
CA GLU A 126 -5.37 4.69 12.16
C GLU A 126 -4.94 4.12 13.50
N LYS A 127 -4.76 2.80 13.61
CA LYS A 127 -4.28 2.19 14.86
C LYS A 127 -2.93 2.79 15.26
N VAL A 128 -2.02 2.91 14.31
CA VAL A 128 -0.70 3.47 14.55
C VAL A 128 -0.78 4.95 14.98
N ILE A 129 -1.53 5.81 14.27
CA ILE A 129 -1.64 7.26 14.59
C ILE A 129 -2.42 7.52 15.89
N TYR A 130 -3.54 6.85 16.12
CA TYR A 130 -4.35 7.08 17.33
C TYR A 130 -3.69 6.55 18.61
N HIS A 131 -2.78 5.56 18.50
CA HIS A 131 -1.96 5.13 19.63
C HIS A 131 -0.65 5.95 19.76
N MET A 132 -0.40 6.93 18.88
CA MET A 132 0.71 7.91 19.00
C MET A 132 0.33 9.20 19.73
N ILE A 133 -0.97 9.46 19.97
CA ILE A 133 -1.50 10.66 20.68
C ILE A 133 -1.77 10.29 22.14
#